data_AF-A0A529FGR5-F1
#
_entry.id   AF-A0A529FGR5-F1
#
_cell.length_a   1.000
_cell.length_b   1.000
_cell.length_c   1.000
_cell.angle_alpha   90.00
_cell.angle_beta   90.00
_cell.angle_gamma   90.00
#
_symmetry.space_group_name_H-M   'P 1'
#
loop_
_entity.id
_entity.type
_entity.pdbx_description
1 polymer ?
#
loop_
_entity_poly.entity_id
_entity_poly.type
_entity_poly.pdbx_seq_one_letter_code
_entity_poly.pdbx_strand_id
1 'polypeptide(L)'
;MVRFLLALMLLVAPAAAHATDAGWALLRDGGHIVLLRHAMVTGTADPANFDIAQCPTQLNLSARGQQQASRIGALFAARAAPIERVLSSRYCRCLDTARIAFEAEPEPFAPLDLLKTDPA
;
A
#
# COMPACT_ATOMS: atom_id res chain seq x y z
N MET A 1 42.37 22.92 5.44
CA MET A 1 41.09 23.57 5.84
C MET A 1 40.02 23.45 4.75
N VAL A 2 40.26 23.89 3.50
CA VAL A 2 39.28 23.77 2.38
C VAL A 2 38.79 22.34 2.14
N ARG A 3 39.68 21.33 2.19
CA ARG A 3 39.31 19.91 2.02
C ARG A 3 38.39 19.39 3.13
N PHE A 4 38.57 19.85 4.37
CA PHE A 4 37.71 19.50 5.50
C PHE A 4 36.34 20.19 5.39
N LEU A 5 36.30 21.43 4.91
CA LEU A 5 35.06 22.16 4.62
C LEU A 5 34.27 21.50 3.49
N LEU A 6 34.93 21.04 2.41
CA LEU A 6 34.28 20.30 1.32
C LEU A 6 33.70 18.95 1.79
N ALA A 7 34.45 18.22 2.63
CA ALA A 7 33.99 16.95 3.19
C ALA A 7 32.81 17.12 4.14
N LEU A 8 32.79 18.19 4.96
CA LEU A 8 31.68 18.51 5.84
C LEU A 8 30.44 18.93 5.04
N MET A 9 30.61 19.63 3.92
CA MET A 9 29.51 20.06 3.05
C MET A 9 28.81 18.90 2.33
N LEU A 10 29.55 17.84 1.98
CA LEU A 10 28.98 16.59 1.42
C LEU A 10 28.18 15.78 2.45
N LEU A 11 28.50 15.90 3.75
CA LEU A 11 27.83 15.17 4.82
C LEU A 11 26.49 15.79 5.24
N VAL A 12 26.29 17.08 4.94
CA VAL A 12 25.15 17.89 5.39
C VAL A 12 24.09 18.07 4.29
N ALA A 13 24.34 17.62 3.06
CA ALA A 13 23.36 17.66 1.98
C ALA A 13 22.60 16.32 1.91
N PRO A 14 21.43 16.17 2.56
CA PRO A 14 20.62 14.98 2.34
C PRO A 14 20.18 14.98 0.88
N ALA A 15 20.50 13.91 0.16
CA ALA A 15 19.89 13.65 -1.13
C ALA A 15 18.40 13.38 -0.89
N ALA A 16 17.56 14.41 -1.10
CA ALA A 16 16.12 14.25 -1.00
C ALA A 16 15.64 13.32 -2.12
N ALA A 17 15.22 12.11 -1.76
CA ALA A 17 14.56 11.21 -2.69
C ALA A 17 13.12 11.70 -2.90
N HIS A 18 12.90 12.36 -4.03
CA HIS A 18 11.56 12.76 -4.44
C HIS A 18 10.89 11.63 -5.22
N ALA A 19 9.63 11.36 -4.94
CA ALA A 19 8.82 10.50 -5.79
C ALA A 19 8.73 11.14 -7.17
N THR A 20 9.01 10.34 -8.21
CA THR A 20 8.89 10.76 -9.61
C THR A 20 7.70 10.04 -10.26
N ASP A 21 7.23 10.55 -11.39
CA ASP A 21 6.17 9.88 -12.18
C ASP A 21 6.68 8.68 -13.00
N ALA A 22 7.95 8.31 -12.88
CA ALA A 22 8.54 7.20 -13.63
C ALA A 22 7.81 5.86 -13.40
N GLY A 23 7.35 5.61 -12.16
CA GLY A 23 6.55 4.43 -11.86
C GLY A 23 5.22 4.40 -12.62
N TRP A 24 4.52 5.54 -12.69
CA TRP A 24 3.29 5.64 -13.48
C TRP A 24 3.53 5.47 -14.98
N ALA A 25 4.69 5.90 -15.48
CA ALA A 25 5.05 5.68 -16.86
C ALA A 25 5.15 4.20 -17.22
N LEU A 26 5.74 3.38 -16.34
CA LEU A 26 5.81 1.93 -16.52
C LEU A 26 4.42 1.28 -16.53
N LEU A 27 3.52 1.75 -15.66
CA LEU A 27 2.18 1.16 -15.53
C LEU A 27 1.25 1.44 -16.72
N ARG A 28 1.57 2.40 -17.59
CA ARG A 28 0.76 2.69 -18.80
C ARG A 28 0.81 1.57 -19.83
N ASP A 29 1.91 0.82 -19.89
CA ASP A 29 2.13 -0.20 -20.91
C ASP A 29 1.61 -1.60 -20.48
N GLY A 30 1.13 -1.73 -19.24
CA GLY A 30 0.68 -3.00 -18.67
C GLY A 30 1.84 -3.98 -18.41
N GLY A 31 1.55 -5.25 -18.08
CA GLY A 31 2.58 -6.28 -17.86
C GLY A 31 3.38 -6.17 -16.56
N HIS A 32 2.91 -5.33 -15.62
CA HIS A 32 3.57 -5.09 -14.34
C HIS A 32 2.71 -5.61 -13.18
N ILE A 33 3.37 -6.01 -12.09
CA ILE A 33 2.73 -6.35 -10.82
C ILE A 33 2.97 -5.21 -9.85
N VAL A 34 1.90 -4.72 -9.23
CA VAL A 34 1.98 -3.71 -8.17
C VAL A 34 1.68 -4.34 -6.83
N LEU A 35 2.59 -4.16 -5.87
CA LEU A 35 2.34 -4.47 -4.47
C LEU A 35 1.91 -3.20 -3.75
N LEU A 36 0.78 -3.28 -3.06
CA LEU A 36 0.17 -2.16 -2.37
C LEU A 36 -0.19 -2.57 -0.95
N ARG A 37 0.15 -1.73 0.04
CA ARG A 37 -0.34 -1.87 1.40
C ARG A 37 -1.78 -1.38 1.50
N HIS A 38 -2.58 -1.98 2.37
CA HIS A 38 -3.92 -1.49 2.71
C HIS A 38 -3.92 0.02 3.05
N ALA A 39 -5.08 0.65 2.85
CA ALA A 39 -5.30 2.03 3.23
C ALA A 39 -5.32 2.23 4.76
N MET A 40 -5.38 3.48 5.20
CA MET A 40 -5.24 3.86 6.61
C MET A 40 -6.27 3.21 7.55
N VAL A 41 -5.80 2.71 8.68
CA VAL A 41 -6.59 2.18 9.80
C VAL A 41 -6.48 3.10 11.02
N THR A 42 -7.36 2.93 12.01
CA THR A 42 -7.26 3.62 13.31
C THR A 42 -6.73 2.66 14.38
N GLY A 43 -5.41 2.53 14.48
CA GLY A 43 -4.76 1.60 15.41
C GLY A 43 -3.41 1.11 14.86
N THR A 44 -2.72 0.28 15.63
CA THR A 44 -1.39 -0.24 15.26
C THR A 44 -1.40 -1.74 14.98
N ALA A 45 -2.19 -2.52 15.70
CA ALA A 45 -2.25 -3.98 15.57
C ALA A 45 -3.69 -4.51 15.72
N ASP A 46 -3.93 -5.69 15.15
CA ASP A 46 -5.17 -6.44 15.38
C ASP A 46 -5.26 -6.92 16.85
N PRO A 47 -6.47 -7.07 17.43
CA PRO A 47 -6.66 -7.64 18.76
C PRO A 47 -6.07 -9.05 18.88
N ALA A 48 -5.55 -9.45 20.06
CA ALA A 48 -4.82 -10.72 20.23
C ALA A 48 -5.58 -11.99 19.78
N ASN A 49 -6.91 -11.95 19.80
CA ASN A 49 -7.80 -13.06 19.46
C ASN A 49 -8.73 -12.74 18.28
N PHE A 50 -8.31 -11.87 17.37
CA PHE A 50 -9.08 -11.60 16.15
C PHE A 50 -9.24 -12.88 15.31
N ASP A 51 -10.36 -12.98 14.59
CA ASP A 51 -10.62 -14.01 13.60
C ASP A 51 -10.52 -13.42 12.20
N ILE A 52 -9.62 -13.98 11.39
CA ILE A 52 -9.39 -13.53 10.01
C ILE A 52 -10.64 -13.67 9.13
N ALA A 53 -11.57 -14.57 9.48
CA ALA A 53 -12.84 -14.73 8.79
C ALA A 53 -13.92 -13.76 9.28
N GLN A 54 -13.71 -13.05 10.40
CA GLN A 54 -14.70 -12.15 11.00
C GLN A 54 -14.18 -10.71 11.07
N CYS A 55 -14.49 -9.91 10.05
CA CYS A 55 -14.08 -8.51 9.98
C CYS A 55 -14.36 -7.67 11.25
N PRO A 56 -15.48 -7.83 11.98
CA PRO A 56 -15.73 -7.04 13.19
C PRO A 56 -14.70 -7.25 14.31
N THR A 57 -13.93 -8.33 14.25
CA THR A 57 -12.88 -8.65 15.24
C THR A 57 -11.51 -8.08 14.87
N GLN A 58 -11.36 -7.54 13.65
CA GLN A 58 -10.09 -7.05 13.09
C GLN A 58 -9.94 -5.53 13.21
N LEU A 59 -8.71 -5.06 13.07
CA LEU A 59 -8.39 -3.67 12.80
C LEU A 59 -8.74 -3.35 11.33
N ASN A 60 -9.80 -2.54 11.16
CA ASN A 60 -10.37 -2.20 9.86
C ASN A 60 -9.99 -0.79 9.39
N LEU A 61 -10.34 -0.48 8.14
CA LEU A 61 -10.12 0.85 7.56
C LEU A 61 -10.84 1.93 8.36
N SER A 62 -10.13 3.04 8.55
CA SER A 62 -10.75 4.28 9.02
C SER A 62 -11.58 4.91 7.90
N ALA A 63 -12.46 5.85 8.23
CA ALA A 63 -13.15 6.65 7.20
C ALA A 63 -12.16 7.36 6.26
N ARG A 64 -11.02 7.83 6.78
CA ARG A 64 -9.93 8.41 5.98
C ARG A 64 -9.25 7.36 5.10
N GLY A 65 -9.14 6.12 5.57
CA GLY A 65 -8.65 4.97 4.80
C GLY A 65 -9.56 4.62 3.64
N GLN A 66 -10.87 4.61 3.84
CA GLN A 66 -11.84 4.41 2.75
C GLN A 66 -11.68 5.49 1.67
N GLN A 67 -11.60 6.77 2.06
CA GLN A 67 -11.34 7.86 1.11
C GLN A 67 -9.98 7.72 0.42
N GLN A 68 -8.95 7.24 1.13
CA GLN A 68 -7.64 6.98 0.53
C GLN A 68 -7.72 5.85 -0.50
N ALA A 69 -8.45 4.76 -0.21
CA ALA A 69 -8.67 3.67 -1.16
C ALA A 69 -9.36 4.18 -2.44
N SER A 70 -10.38 5.03 -2.32
CA SER A 70 -11.02 5.64 -3.51
C SER A 70 -10.04 6.50 -4.32
N ARG A 71 -9.16 7.26 -3.65
CA ARG A 71 -8.12 8.06 -4.33
C ARG A 71 -7.08 7.19 -5.03
N ILE A 72 -6.71 6.06 -4.42
CA ILE A 72 -5.83 5.07 -5.05
C ILE A 72 -6.47 4.60 -6.34
N GLY A 73 -7.74 4.17 -6.28
CA GLY A 73 -8.51 3.75 -7.46
C GLY A 73 -8.52 4.78 -8.58
N ALA A 74 -8.87 6.03 -8.24
CA ALA A 74 -8.87 7.14 -9.21
C ALA A 74 -7.50 7.37 -9.86
N LEU A 75 -6.39 7.21 -9.12
CA LEU A 75 -5.04 7.33 -9.67
C LEU A 75 -4.72 6.20 -10.65
N PHE A 76 -5.09 4.95 -10.32
CA PHE A 76 -4.91 3.82 -11.23
C PHE A 76 -5.75 3.98 -12.49
N ALA A 77 -7.03 4.30 -12.36
CA ALA A 77 -7.93 4.51 -13.49
C ALA A 77 -7.44 5.62 -14.43
N ALA A 78 -6.83 6.67 -13.90
CA ALA A 78 -6.34 7.80 -14.69
C ALA A 78 -4.98 7.57 -15.35
N ARG A 79 -4.15 6.65 -14.83
CA ARG A 79 -2.71 6.60 -15.17
C ARG A 79 -2.16 5.25 -15.57
N ALA A 80 -2.82 4.15 -15.21
CA ALA A 80 -2.35 2.80 -15.49
C ALA A 80 -3.12 2.16 -16.65
N ALA A 81 -2.54 1.12 -17.24
CA ALA A 81 -3.25 0.19 -18.09
C ALA A 81 -4.39 -0.51 -17.31
N PRO A 82 -5.39 -1.09 -18.00
CA PRO A 82 -6.46 -1.85 -17.36
C PRO A 82 -5.92 -2.94 -16.42
N ILE A 83 -6.51 -3.05 -15.24
CA ILE A 83 -6.12 -4.04 -14.23
C ILE A 83 -6.86 -5.34 -14.53
N GLU A 84 -6.11 -6.41 -14.75
CA GLU A 84 -6.69 -7.73 -15.08
C GLU A 84 -7.08 -8.52 -13.83
N ARG A 85 -6.24 -8.49 -12.79
CA ARG A 85 -6.44 -9.27 -11.56
C ARG A 85 -6.08 -8.44 -10.33
N VAL A 86 -6.89 -8.59 -9.28
CA VAL A 86 -6.64 -7.99 -7.97
C VAL A 86 -6.57 -9.12 -6.95
N LEU A 87 -5.37 -9.37 -6.44
CA LEU A 87 -5.13 -10.30 -5.33
C LEU A 87 -5.05 -9.50 -4.04
N SER A 88 -5.57 -10.06 -2.95
CA SER A 88 -5.51 -9.40 -1.64
C SER A 88 -5.23 -10.39 -0.53
N SER A 89 -4.59 -9.93 0.55
CA SER A 89 -4.54 -10.73 1.77
C SER A 89 -5.94 -10.91 2.33
N ARG A 90 -6.12 -11.90 3.20
CA ARG A 90 -7.43 -12.24 3.79
C ARG A 90 -7.87 -11.26 4.89
N TYR A 91 -7.05 -10.27 5.22
CA TYR A 91 -7.42 -9.24 6.19
C TYR A 91 -8.45 -8.27 5.62
N CYS A 92 -9.49 -7.96 6.37
CA CYS A 92 -10.61 -7.16 5.89
C CYS A 92 -10.18 -5.75 5.44
N ARG A 93 -9.24 -5.12 6.14
CA ARG A 93 -8.65 -3.84 5.69
C ARG A 93 -8.02 -3.92 4.29
N CYS A 94 -7.41 -5.05 3.91
CA CYS A 94 -6.83 -5.26 2.60
C CYS A 94 -7.91 -5.55 1.55
N LEU A 95 -8.87 -6.42 1.88
CA LEU A 95 -10.02 -6.72 1.02
C LEU A 95 -10.83 -5.45 0.72
N ASP A 96 -11.16 -4.65 1.74
CA ASP A 96 -11.91 -3.41 1.60
C ASP A 96 -11.13 -2.35 0.84
N THR A 97 -9.81 -2.26 1.02
CA THR A 97 -8.98 -1.35 0.21
C THR A 97 -9.10 -1.71 -1.27
N ALA A 98 -9.00 -3.00 -1.60
CA ALA A 98 -9.06 -3.48 -2.97
C ALA A 98 -10.46 -3.29 -3.58
N ARG A 99 -11.53 -3.63 -2.85
CA ARG A 99 -12.92 -3.42 -3.29
C ARG A 99 -13.20 -1.96 -3.61
N ILE A 100 -12.77 -1.06 -2.73
CA ILE A 100 -13.02 0.37 -2.89
C ILE A 100 -12.15 0.95 -4.02
N ALA A 101 -10.88 0.56 -4.11
CA ALA A 101 -9.95 1.13 -5.10
C ALA A 101 -10.22 0.62 -6.52
N PHE A 102 -10.59 -0.64 -6.68
CA PHE A 102 -10.68 -1.27 -8.00
C PHE A 102 -12.10 -1.65 -8.40
N GLU A 103 -13.09 -1.31 -7.55
CA GLU A 103 -14.52 -1.52 -7.80
C GLU A 103 -14.84 -2.97 -8.22
N ALA A 104 -14.06 -3.92 -7.71
CA ALA A 104 -14.12 -5.34 -8.04
C ALA A 104 -13.87 -6.18 -6.79
N GLU A 105 -14.42 -7.39 -6.75
CA GLU A 105 -14.18 -8.31 -5.66
C GLU A 105 -12.77 -8.93 -5.80
N PRO A 106 -11.84 -8.67 -4.86
CA PRO A 106 -10.48 -9.21 -4.96
C PRO A 106 -10.46 -10.71 -4.72
N GLU A 107 -9.53 -11.41 -5.36
CA GLU A 107 -9.26 -12.81 -5.10
C GLU A 107 -8.41 -12.94 -3.83
N PRO A 108 -8.91 -13.60 -2.76
CA PRO A 108 -8.14 -13.80 -1.55
C PRO A 108 -6.92 -14.70 -1.83
N PHE A 109 -5.74 -14.22 -1.46
CA PHE A 109 -4.47 -14.89 -1.71
C PHE A 109 -3.66 -14.98 -0.40
N ALA A 110 -3.82 -16.11 0.29
CA ALA A 110 -3.23 -16.36 1.61
C ALA A 110 -1.71 -16.11 1.74
N PRO A 111 -0.88 -16.28 0.69
CA PRO A 111 0.53 -15.91 0.76
C PRO A 111 0.81 -14.41 1.00
N LEU A 112 -0.19 -13.52 0.85
CA LEU A 112 -0.08 -12.09 1.19
C LEU A 112 -0.48 -11.79 2.65
N ASP A 113 -0.89 -12.79 3.43
CA ASP A 113 -1.16 -12.59 4.85
C ASP A 113 0.13 -12.33 5.63
N LEU A 114 0.00 -11.71 6.80
CA LEU A 114 1.11 -11.53 7.72
C LEU A 114 1.70 -12.90 8.10
N LEU A 115 3.03 -12.99 8.14
CA LEU A 115 3.72 -14.20 8.56
C LEU A 115 3.45 -14.47 10.05
N LYS A 116 3.23 -15.73 10.43
CA LYS A 116 2.92 -16.14 11.81
C LYS A 116 3.96 -15.72 12.88
N THR A 117 5.15 -15.30 12.46
CA THR A 117 6.26 -14.86 13.32
C THR A 117 6.55 -13.37 13.26
N ASP A 118 5.75 -12.58 12.53
CA ASP A 118 5.99 -11.15 12.38
C ASP A 118 5.32 -10.39 13.55
N PRO A 119 6.09 -9.75 14.45
CA PRO A 119 5.49 -8.84 15.41
C PRO A 119 4.99 -7.61 14.65
N ALA A 120 3.67 -7.45 14.58
CA ALA A 120 3.02 -6.27 14.00
C ALA A 120 3.33 -4.99 14.79
#